data_AF-A0A9E6D2M3-F1
#
_entry.id   AF-A0A9E6D2M3-F1
#
_cell.length_a   1.000
_cell.length_b   1.000
_cell.length_c   1.000
_cell.angle_alpha   90.00
_cell.angle_beta   90.00
_cell.angle_gamma   90.00
#
_symmetry.space_group_name_H-M   'P 1'
#
loop_
_entity.id
_entity.type
_entity.pdbx_description
1 polymer ?
#
loop_
_entity_poly.entity_id
_entity_poly.type
_entity_poly.pdbx_seq_one_letter_code
_entity_poly.pdbx_strand_id
1 'polypeptide(L)'
;FNNGEFSKALVEYNKILAKQPHRTDYFIKKIKCHQELEQYSIAQKELIHKLSKRFSQPQLYVELGYNYTLQKDSINARKAYNNAINILDENPNYAHIIGQRFENYSLLSEAETTYNKAISLNKNANFDYQLANIYGQQNKIEKMFNSYLKLIKKNKQNKATVQNLIGKFLSDNPKNENNVILKRALLKNLQATPDTFWNEQLSWLFVQQKEFNKAFIQEKAIYKRDGASLNRIFNLGVLTKKQGSLETAQKIFTFIQEQPLEKNTRINVLSFLLEMKEATSPPSEYGSIATEYQTVLDSFGINKNTLKVQLAYANFLAFKKHDITAAINFLKTNEKQSFSKFDKARFQMTQADILVADGKFNQALLNYSKIQRHLKNNTLSQEARFKVAKTSYYKGDFDWALQQLKVLKTSTSQLIANDALDLHLLISDHINEDSLHIALKKYSKADLFAFQNKKTNSIALLDDILNKHPVNKIIDDVLFLQGKLLEQQGNHDKARNNYERIINTLKESVFVDDALFRLAFMQLNTFGNTKKAAEYFEAILFNHADSIHFVEAQKMYRKLRGDTIDNS
;
A
#
# COMPACT_ATOMS: atom_id res chain seq x y z
N PHE A 1 23.52 -36.46 -8.46
CA PHE A 1 22.55 -35.89 -9.42
C PHE A 1 22.68 -34.38 -9.47
N ASN A 2 22.39 -33.64 -8.39
CA ASN A 2 22.44 -32.16 -8.40
C ASN A 2 23.82 -31.57 -8.75
N ASN A 3 24.91 -32.28 -8.42
CA ASN A 3 26.28 -31.85 -8.76
C ASN A 3 26.70 -32.16 -10.22
N GLY A 4 25.77 -32.54 -11.10
CA GLY A 4 26.08 -32.94 -12.49
C GLY A 4 26.77 -34.30 -12.64
N GLU A 5 27.07 -35.00 -11.54
CA GLU A 5 27.72 -36.32 -11.57
C GLU A 5 26.72 -37.45 -11.94
N PHE A 6 26.24 -37.44 -13.19
CA PHE A 6 25.16 -38.33 -13.64
C PHE A 6 25.56 -39.79 -13.70
N SER A 7 26.80 -40.12 -14.09
CA SER A 7 27.31 -41.49 -14.13
C SER A 7 27.36 -42.14 -12.74
N LYS A 8 27.83 -41.41 -11.72
CA LYS A 8 27.83 -41.89 -10.34
C LYS A 8 26.40 -42.00 -9.78
N ALA A 9 25.56 -41.02 -10.09
CA ALA A 9 24.14 -41.07 -9.70
C ALA A 9 23.42 -42.27 -10.31
N LEU A 10 23.74 -42.66 -11.55
CA LEU A 10 23.18 -43.84 -12.21
C LEU A 10 23.48 -45.12 -11.42
N VAL A 11 24.73 -45.29 -10.95
CA VAL A 11 25.14 -46.45 -10.15
C VAL A 11 24.29 -46.55 -8.87
N GLU A 12 24.11 -45.43 -8.17
CA GLU A 12 23.32 -45.41 -6.94
C GLU A 12 21.82 -45.62 -7.19
N TYR A 13 21.25 -45.01 -8.24
CA TYR A 13 19.85 -45.26 -8.59
C TYR A 13 19.59 -46.71 -9.02
N ASN A 14 20.54 -47.35 -9.71
CA ASN A 14 20.45 -48.78 -10.03
C ASN A 14 20.45 -49.66 -8.78
N LYS A 15 21.32 -49.39 -7.80
CA LYS A 15 21.32 -50.10 -6.52
C LYS A 15 19.99 -49.95 -5.78
N ILE A 16 19.42 -48.74 -5.75
CA ILE A 16 18.13 -48.46 -5.10
C ILE A 16 17.01 -49.20 -5.82
N LEU A 17 16.94 -49.14 -7.15
CA LEU A 17 15.88 -49.75 -7.94
C LEU A 17 15.96 -51.29 -7.97
N ALA A 18 17.15 -51.87 -7.80
CA ALA A 18 17.30 -53.31 -7.58
C ALA A 18 16.62 -53.78 -6.29
N LYS A 19 16.70 -52.96 -5.22
CA LYS A 19 16.05 -53.25 -3.92
C LYS A 19 14.58 -52.82 -3.88
N GLN A 20 14.23 -51.74 -4.58
CA GLN A 20 12.90 -51.11 -4.55
C GLN A 20 12.39 -50.83 -5.98
N PRO A 21 12.06 -51.87 -6.76
CA PRO A 21 11.72 -51.72 -8.17
C PRO A 21 10.42 -50.93 -8.42
N HIS A 22 9.55 -50.77 -7.43
CA HIS A 22 8.28 -50.04 -7.54
C HIS A 22 8.43 -48.50 -7.43
N ARG A 23 9.60 -47.99 -7.02
CA ARG A 23 9.85 -46.56 -6.81
C ARG A 23 10.00 -45.79 -8.11
N THR A 24 8.87 -45.33 -8.63
CA THR A 24 8.79 -44.60 -9.92
C THR A 24 9.54 -43.28 -9.88
N ASP A 25 9.61 -42.61 -8.73
CA ASP A 25 10.36 -41.37 -8.53
C ASP A 25 11.88 -41.55 -8.76
N TYR A 26 12.49 -42.63 -8.24
CA TYR A 26 13.90 -42.94 -8.51
C TYR A 26 14.12 -43.45 -9.93
N PHE A 27 13.15 -44.19 -10.49
CA PHE A 27 13.21 -44.61 -11.88
C PHE A 27 13.26 -43.41 -12.83
N ILE A 28 12.42 -42.40 -12.63
CA ILE A 28 12.46 -41.16 -13.42
C ILE A 28 13.82 -40.45 -13.26
N LYS A 29 14.40 -40.40 -12.05
CA LYS A 29 15.75 -39.82 -11.86
C LYS A 29 16.84 -40.59 -12.60
N LYS A 30 16.73 -41.93 -12.67
CA LYS A 30 17.61 -42.75 -13.50
C LYS A 30 17.46 -42.44 -14.99
N ILE A 31 16.22 -42.31 -15.48
CA ILE A 31 15.96 -41.92 -16.87
C ILE A 31 16.58 -40.55 -17.18
N LYS A 32 16.43 -39.57 -16.28
CA LYS A 32 17.10 -38.27 -16.41
C LYS A 32 18.62 -38.39 -16.48
N CYS A 33 19.26 -39.21 -15.63
CA CYS A 33 20.70 -39.48 -15.75
C CYS A 33 21.07 -40.00 -17.14
N HIS A 34 20.30 -40.94 -17.70
CA HIS A 34 20.55 -41.44 -19.05
C HIS A 34 20.38 -40.35 -20.11
N GLN A 35 19.37 -39.49 -19.97
CA GLN A 35 19.13 -38.37 -20.89
C GLN A 35 20.27 -37.33 -20.86
N GLU A 36 20.73 -36.95 -19.67
CA GLU A 36 21.85 -36.00 -19.49
C GLU A 36 23.21 -36.57 -19.97
N LEU A 37 23.33 -37.90 -20.01
CA LEU A 37 24.48 -38.59 -20.60
C LEU A 37 24.31 -38.89 -22.10
N GLU A 38 23.25 -38.36 -22.73
CA GLU A 38 22.88 -38.59 -24.13
C GLU A 38 22.61 -40.06 -24.49
N GLN A 39 22.33 -40.90 -23.49
CA GLN A 39 22.03 -42.32 -23.61
C GLN A 39 20.54 -42.56 -23.92
N TYR A 40 20.01 -41.87 -24.94
CA TYR A 40 18.57 -41.84 -25.23
C TYR A 40 17.98 -43.21 -25.58
N SER A 41 18.74 -44.05 -26.29
CA SER A 41 18.31 -45.41 -26.65
C SER A 41 18.14 -46.31 -25.42
N ILE A 42 19.00 -46.15 -24.41
CA ILE A 42 18.92 -46.89 -23.15
C ILE A 42 17.70 -46.41 -22.37
N ALA A 43 17.56 -45.09 -22.21
CA ALA A 43 16.40 -44.49 -21.56
C ALA A 43 15.07 -44.95 -22.20
N GLN A 44 14.99 -44.95 -23.53
CA GLN A 44 13.83 -45.42 -24.28
C GLN A 44 13.50 -46.89 -23.97
N LYS A 45 14.51 -47.78 -24.07
CA LYS A 45 14.30 -49.21 -23.81
C LYS A 45 13.80 -49.46 -22.38
N GLU A 46 14.36 -48.75 -21.41
CA GLU A 46 13.93 -48.86 -20.02
C GLU A 46 12.52 -48.32 -19.78
N LEU A 47 12.17 -47.18 -20.37
CA LEU A 47 10.82 -46.60 -20.30
C LEU A 47 9.78 -47.55 -20.89
N ILE A 48 10.02 -48.08 -22.09
CA ILE A 48 9.13 -49.05 -22.75
C ILE A 48 8.98 -50.32 -21.89
N HIS A 49 10.10 -50.84 -21.36
CA HIS A 49 10.06 -52.01 -20.48
C HIS A 49 9.27 -51.76 -19.19
N LYS A 50 9.35 -50.55 -18.62
CA LYS A 50 8.61 -50.19 -17.41
C LYS A 50 7.12 -50.01 -17.70
N LEU A 51 6.80 -49.40 -18.84
CA LEU A 51 5.43 -49.18 -19.31
C LEU A 51 4.69 -50.47 -19.62
N SER A 52 5.37 -51.53 -20.08
CA SER A 52 4.77 -52.83 -20.35
C SER A 52 4.38 -53.65 -19.10
N LYS A 53 4.66 -53.15 -17.89
CA LYS A 53 4.27 -53.79 -16.64
C LYS A 53 2.85 -53.39 -16.22
N ARG A 54 2.11 -54.33 -15.61
CA ARG A 54 0.69 -54.21 -15.22
C ARG A 54 0.32 -52.99 -14.37
N PHE A 55 1.26 -52.46 -13.56
CA PHE A 55 1.03 -51.30 -12.68
C PHE A 55 1.92 -50.11 -13.06
N SER A 56 2.16 -49.92 -14.36
CA SER A 56 2.95 -48.80 -14.84
C SER A 56 2.24 -47.47 -14.58
N GLN A 57 3.03 -46.47 -14.22
CA GLN A 57 2.51 -45.15 -13.86
C GLN A 57 2.37 -44.29 -15.13
N PRO A 58 1.20 -43.70 -15.41
CA PRO A 58 0.91 -43.02 -16.68
C PRO A 58 1.85 -41.89 -17.06
N GLN A 59 2.44 -41.18 -16.09
CA GLN A 59 3.41 -40.13 -16.35
C GLN A 59 4.67 -40.60 -17.08
N LEU A 60 4.97 -41.91 -17.09
CA LEU A 60 6.10 -42.45 -17.83
C LEU A 60 5.93 -42.31 -19.34
N TYR A 61 4.71 -42.16 -19.85
CA TYR A 61 4.49 -41.79 -21.25
C TYR A 61 4.96 -40.35 -21.56
N VAL A 62 4.88 -39.43 -20.59
CA VAL A 62 5.44 -38.08 -20.72
C VAL A 62 6.97 -38.14 -20.76
N GLU A 63 7.58 -38.94 -19.88
CA GLU A 63 9.04 -39.16 -19.85
C GLU A 63 9.53 -39.80 -21.17
N LEU A 64 8.76 -40.73 -21.75
CA LEU A 64 9.03 -41.33 -23.05
C LEU A 64 8.91 -40.32 -24.19
N GLY A 65 7.87 -39.50 -24.19
CA GLY A 65 7.72 -38.46 -25.20
C GLY A 65 8.86 -37.43 -25.14
N TYR A 66 9.28 -37.04 -23.93
CA TYR A 66 10.40 -36.13 -23.73
C TYR A 66 11.72 -36.74 -24.24
N ASN A 67 11.94 -38.02 -23.98
CA ASN A 67 13.10 -38.73 -24.52
C ASN A 67 13.12 -38.76 -26.06
N TYR A 68 11.97 -38.87 -26.72
CA TYR A 68 11.87 -38.73 -28.18
C TYR A 68 12.11 -37.29 -28.64
N THR A 69 11.65 -36.29 -27.88
CA THR A 69 11.94 -34.88 -28.16
C THR A 69 13.45 -34.61 -28.14
N LEU A 70 14.19 -35.15 -27.16
CA LEU A 70 15.66 -35.03 -27.10
C LEU A 70 16.35 -35.69 -28.31
N GLN A 71 15.76 -36.74 -28.87
CA GLN A 71 16.21 -37.39 -30.11
C GLN A 71 15.77 -36.67 -31.40
N LYS A 72 15.06 -35.54 -31.29
CA LYS A 72 14.43 -34.83 -32.42
C LYS A 72 13.36 -35.64 -33.17
N ASP A 73 12.82 -36.70 -32.56
CA ASP A 73 11.74 -37.51 -33.11
C ASP A 73 10.37 -36.96 -32.68
N SER A 74 9.91 -35.94 -33.42
CA SER A 74 8.65 -35.26 -33.13
C SER A 74 7.41 -36.15 -33.29
N ILE A 75 7.48 -37.17 -34.16
CA ILE A 75 6.34 -38.07 -34.45
C ILE A 75 6.10 -38.98 -33.26
N ASN A 76 7.12 -39.67 -32.78
CA ASN A 76 6.99 -40.58 -31.65
C ASN A 76 6.84 -39.84 -30.32
N ALA A 77 7.43 -38.64 -30.19
CA ALA A 77 7.17 -37.76 -29.06
C ALA A 77 5.68 -37.45 -28.92
N ARG A 78 5.04 -36.96 -30.00
CA ARG A 78 3.61 -36.63 -30.00
C ARG A 78 2.73 -37.86 -29.72
N LYS A 79 3.07 -39.02 -30.28
CA LYS A 79 2.37 -40.28 -29.98
C LYS A 79 2.43 -40.62 -28.49
N ALA A 80 3.62 -40.54 -27.89
CA ALA A 80 3.79 -40.82 -26.46
C ALA A 80 3.04 -39.81 -25.58
N TYR A 81 3.08 -38.52 -25.89
CA TYR A 81 2.30 -37.50 -25.17
C TYR A 81 0.80 -37.73 -25.28
N ASN A 82 0.29 -38.05 -26.49
CA ASN A 82 -1.12 -38.38 -26.68
C ASN A 82 -1.53 -39.64 -25.92
N ASN A 83 -0.68 -40.66 -25.85
CA ASN A 83 -0.92 -41.83 -25.03
C ASN A 83 -1.07 -41.47 -23.54
N ALA A 84 -0.22 -40.57 -23.02
CA ALA A 84 -0.36 -40.07 -21.65
C ALA A 84 -1.73 -39.42 -21.43
N ILE A 85 -2.18 -38.57 -22.36
CA ILE A 85 -3.46 -37.85 -22.26
C ILE A 85 -4.67 -38.80 -22.45
N ASN A 86 -4.54 -39.84 -23.26
CA ASN A 86 -5.62 -40.80 -23.52
C ASN A 86 -5.93 -41.68 -22.31
N ILE A 87 -4.96 -41.93 -21.43
CA ILE A 87 -5.18 -42.66 -20.17
C ILE A 87 -6.23 -41.98 -19.27
N LEU A 88 -6.45 -40.67 -19.43
CA LEU A 88 -7.50 -39.97 -18.69
C LEU A 88 -8.90 -40.49 -18.99
N ASP A 89 -9.15 -41.05 -20.18
CA ASP A 89 -10.44 -41.64 -20.54
C ASP A 89 -10.76 -42.85 -19.65
N GLU A 90 -9.74 -43.57 -19.20
CA GLU A 90 -9.86 -44.70 -18.27
C GLU A 90 -9.91 -44.22 -16.82
N ASN A 91 -9.05 -43.26 -16.44
CA ASN A 91 -8.98 -42.75 -15.09
C ASN A 91 -8.56 -41.26 -15.03
N PRO A 92 -9.53 -40.33 -14.87
CA PRO A 92 -9.27 -38.90 -14.80
C PRO A 92 -8.38 -38.46 -13.63
N ASN A 93 -8.24 -39.29 -12.58
CA ASN A 93 -7.43 -38.94 -11.40
C ASN A 93 -5.92 -38.82 -11.72
N TYR A 94 -5.47 -39.38 -12.85
CA TYR A 94 -4.08 -39.24 -13.30
C TYR A 94 -3.75 -37.86 -13.87
N ALA A 95 -4.74 -36.99 -14.08
CA ALA A 95 -4.53 -35.67 -14.66
C ALA A 95 -3.53 -34.82 -13.87
N HIS A 96 -3.53 -34.91 -12.54
CA HIS A 96 -2.58 -34.15 -11.72
C HIS A 96 -1.13 -34.57 -11.99
N ILE A 97 -0.84 -35.87 -11.98
CA ILE A 97 0.53 -36.37 -12.14
C ILE A 97 1.03 -36.26 -13.59
N ILE A 98 0.14 -36.42 -14.59
CA ILE A 98 0.49 -36.25 -16.00
C ILE A 98 0.69 -34.77 -16.32
N GLY A 99 -0.23 -33.90 -15.90
CA GLY A 99 -0.19 -32.47 -16.15
C GLY A 99 1.05 -31.81 -15.52
N GLN A 100 1.34 -32.12 -14.25
CA GLN A 100 2.54 -31.62 -13.58
C GLN A 100 3.83 -32.02 -14.31
N ARG A 101 3.84 -33.19 -14.95
CA ARG A 101 5.00 -33.68 -15.70
C ARG A 101 5.18 -32.94 -17.01
N PHE A 102 4.09 -32.62 -17.71
CA PHE A 102 4.13 -31.71 -18.84
C PHE A 102 4.63 -30.31 -18.43
N GLU A 103 4.13 -29.76 -17.32
CA GLU A 103 4.59 -28.47 -16.79
C GLU A 103 6.09 -28.45 -16.48
N ASN A 104 6.64 -29.51 -15.88
CA ASN A 104 8.07 -29.63 -15.58
C ASN A 104 8.97 -29.60 -16.84
N TYR A 105 8.43 -29.95 -18.00
CA TYR A 105 9.11 -29.91 -19.29
C TYR A 105 8.73 -28.69 -20.13
N SER A 106 8.02 -27.73 -19.54
CA SER A 106 7.48 -26.54 -20.24
C SER A 106 6.58 -26.88 -21.43
N LEU A 107 5.98 -28.09 -21.44
CA LEU A 107 5.02 -28.56 -22.44
C LEU A 107 3.61 -28.06 -22.08
N LEU A 108 3.46 -26.74 -22.10
CA LEU A 108 2.30 -26.05 -21.55
C LEU A 108 1.01 -26.35 -22.31
N SER A 109 1.07 -26.62 -23.62
CA SER A 109 -0.09 -26.95 -24.45
C SER A 109 -0.66 -28.33 -24.11
N GLU A 110 0.22 -29.29 -23.86
CA GLU A 110 -0.11 -30.65 -23.45
C GLU A 110 -0.65 -30.66 -22.01
N ALA A 111 -0.06 -29.85 -21.11
CA ALA A 111 -0.58 -29.64 -19.76
C ALA A 111 -1.99 -29.01 -19.78
N GLU A 112 -2.22 -27.96 -20.58
CA GLU A 112 -3.55 -27.36 -20.79
C GLU A 112 -4.56 -28.42 -21.24
N THR A 113 -4.19 -29.24 -22.23
CA THR A 113 -5.05 -30.29 -22.78
C THR A 113 -5.39 -31.35 -21.73
N THR A 114 -4.39 -31.77 -20.96
CA THR A 114 -4.53 -32.76 -19.88
C THR A 114 -5.55 -32.31 -18.84
N TYR A 115 -5.40 -31.08 -18.32
CA TYR A 115 -6.29 -30.58 -17.28
C TYR A 115 -7.71 -30.30 -17.78
N ASN A 116 -7.86 -29.74 -18.99
CA ASN A 116 -9.18 -29.50 -19.57
C ASN A 116 -9.94 -30.82 -19.84
N LYS A 117 -9.24 -31.85 -20.33
CA LYS A 117 -9.82 -33.19 -20.52
C LYS A 117 -10.28 -33.81 -19.19
N ALA A 118 -9.49 -33.63 -18.13
CA ALA A 118 -9.88 -34.10 -16.80
C ALA A 118 -11.14 -33.42 -16.26
N ILE A 119 -11.29 -32.11 -16.49
CA ILE A 119 -12.48 -31.34 -16.10
C ILE A 119 -13.71 -31.77 -16.91
N SER A 120 -13.56 -32.09 -18.20
CA SER A 120 -14.69 -32.56 -19.02
C SER A 120 -15.16 -33.96 -18.61
N LEU A 121 -14.23 -34.83 -18.17
CA LEU A 121 -14.54 -36.19 -17.71
C LEU A 121 -15.05 -36.25 -16.26
N ASN A 122 -14.58 -35.35 -15.40
CA ASN A 122 -14.99 -35.28 -13.99
C ASN A 122 -15.33 -33.84 -13.59
N LYS A 123 -16.62 -33.55 -13.43
CA LYS A 123 -17.11 -32.21 -13.02
C LYS A 123 -16.59 -31.75 -11.64
N ASN A 124 -16.16 -32.68 -10.78
CA ASN A 124 -15.59 -32.36 -9.47
C ASN A 124 -14.08 -32.07 -9.54
N ALA A 125 -13.40 -32.40 -10.63
CA ALA A 125 -12.00 -32.06 -10.83
C ALA A 125 -11.78 -30.55 -10.72
N ASN A 126 -10.69 -30.16 -10.07
CA ASN A 126 -10.34 -28.75 -9.87
C ASN A 126 -8.90 -28.51 -10.27
N PHE A 127 -8.72 -28.00 -11.49
CA PHE A 127 -7.43 -27.60 -12.04
C PHE A 127 -7.38 -26.12 -12.42
N ASP A 128 -8.31 -25.31 -11.91
CA ASP A 128 -8.41 -23.90 -12.29
C ASP A 128 -7.13 -23.12 -11.90
N TYR A 129 -6.44 -23.52 -10.83
CA TYR A 129 -5.17 -22.88 -10.42
C TYR A 129 -4.02 -23.20 -11.38
N GLN A 130 -3.86 -24.49 -11.72
CA GLN A 130 -2.85 -24.97 -12.67
C GLN A 130 -3.09 -24.35 -14.05
N LEU A 131 -4.33 -24.36 -14.53
CA LEU A 131 -4.72 -23.74 -15.79
C LEU A 131 -4.45 -22.23 -15.78
N ALA A 132 -4.74 -21.51 -14.70
CA ALA A 132 -4.42 -20.09 -14.61
C ALA A 132 -2.91 -19.82 -14.75
N ASN A 133 -2.07 -20.61 -14.07
CA ASN A 133 -0.62 -20.48 -14.16
C ASN A 133 -0.10 -20.77 -15.59
N ILE A 134 -0.59 -21.85 -16.21
CA ILE A 134 -0.28 -22.20 -17.59
C ILE A 134 -0.69 -21.08 -18.55
N TYR A 135 -1.89 -20.52 -18.38
CA TYR A 135 -2.38 -19.43 -19.20
C TYR A 135 -1.56 -18.15 -19.04
N GLY A 136 -1.09 -17.85 -17.82
CA GLY A 136 -0.15 -16.76 -17.58
C GLY A 136 1.16 -16.94 -18.35
N GLN A 137 1.77 -18.12 -18.27
CA GLN A 137 3.03 -18.44 -18.98
C GLN A 137 2.88 -18.44 -20.51
N GLN A 138 1.70 -18.79 -21.02
CA GLN A 138 1.38 -18.74 -22.46
C GLN A 138 0.92 -17.35 -22.94
N ASN A 139 0.92 -16.34 -22.08
CA ASN A 139 0.37 -15.01 -22.34
C ASN A 139 -1.12 -15.01 -22.78
N LYS A 140 -1.88 -16.04 -22.40
CA LYS A 140 -3.33 -16.16 -22.63
C LYS A 140 -4.12 -15.49 -21.49
N ILE A 141 -3.92 -14.18 -21.32
CA ILE A 141 -4.37 -13.39 -20.17
C ILE A 141 -5.88 -13.52 -19.88
N GLU A 142 -6.73 -13.47 -20.91
CA GLU A 142 -8.19 -13.60 -20.71
C GLU A 142 -8.57 -14.96 -20.12
N LYS A 143 -7.96 -16.05 -20.61
CA LYS A 143 -8.21 -17.40 -20.09
C LYS A 143 -7.69 -17.52 -18.65
N MET A 144 -6.53 -16.95 -18.36
CA MET A 144 -5.97 -16.91 -17.00
C MET A 144 -6.94 -16.23 -16.02
N PHE A 145 -7.42 -15.03 -16.34
CA PHE A 145 -8.37 -14.32 -15.48
C PHE A 145 -9.67 -15.10 -15.28
N ASN A 146 -10.21 -15.72 -16.34
CA ASN A 146 -11.41 -16.55 -16.21
C ASN A 146 -11.19 -17.74 -15.26
N SER A 147 -10.04 -18.41 -15.33
CA SER A 147 -9.70 -19.51 -14.39
C SER A 147 -9.59 -19.02 -12.95
N TYR A 148 -8.93 -17.88 -12.71
CA TYR A 148 -8.86 -17.27 -11.38
C TYR A 148 -10.25 -16.85 -10.85
N LEU A 149 -11.10 -16.26 -11.69
CA LEU A 149 -12.44 -15.86 -11.28
C LEU A 149 -13.31 -17.07 -10.91
N LYS A 150 -13.17 -18.20 -11.62
CA LYS A 150 -13.83 -19.47 -11.26
C LYS A 150 -13.38 -19.97 -9.88
N LEU A 151 -12.09 -19.91 -9.56
CA LEU A 151 -11.57 -20.28 -8.23
C LEU A 151 -12.23 -19.46 -7.12
N ILE A 152 -12.31 -18.14 -7.29
CA ILE A 152 -12.93 -17.26 -6.30
C ILE A 152 -14.42 -17.60 -6.15
N LYS A 153 -15.12 -17.83 -7.27
CA LYS A 153 -16.55 -18.15 -7.26
C LYS A 153 -16.83 -19.49 -6.56
N LYS A 154 -15.97 -20.49 -6.75
CA LYS A 154 -16.09 -21.82 -6.13
C LYS A 154 -15.74 -21.81 -4.65
N ASN A 155 -14.70 -21.06 -4.24
CA ASN A 155 -14.31 -20.93 -2.84
C ASN A 155 -13.97 -19.48 -2.47
N LYS A 156 -14.92 -18.83 -1.78
CA LYS A 156 -14.76 -17.44 -1.30
C LYS A 156 -13.57 -17.25 -0.35
N GLN A 157 -13.11 -18.28 0.35
CA GLN A 157 -11.94 -18.18 1.25
C GLN A 157 -10.65 -17.88 0.47
N ASN A 158 -10.56 -18.32 -0.79
CA ASN A 158 -9.39 -18.09 -1.64
C ASN A 158 -9.38 -16.68 -2.27
N LYS A 159 -10.43 -15.88 -2.06
CA LYS A 159 -10.61 -14.58 -2.74
C LYS A 159 -9.39 -13.68 -2.62
N ALA A 160 -8.90 -13.43 -1.41
CA ALA A 160 -7.78 -12.52 -1.18
C ALA A 160 -6.50 -13.00 -1.88
N THR A 161 -6.17 -14.29 -1.76
CA THR A 161 -4.99 -14.89 -2.39
C THR A 161 -5.05 -14.79 -3.91
N VAL A 162 -6.20 -15.12 -4.50
CA VAL A 162 -6.36 -15.09 -5.96
C VAL A 162 -6.42 -13.65 -6.49
N GLN A 163 -7.07 -12.73 -5.77
CA GLN A 163 -7.05 -11.31 -6.11
C GLN A 163 -5.62 -10.75 -6.10
N ASN A 164 -4.76 -11.16 -5.15
CA ASN A 164 -3.35 -10.78 -5.17
C ASN A 164 -2.61 -11.31 -6.40
N LEU A 165 -2.91 -12.53 -6.86
CA LEU A 165 -2.32 -13.09 -8.08
C LEU A 165 -2.78 -12.33 -9.33
N ILE A 166 -4.07 -12.04 -9.46
CA ILE A 166 -4.61 -11.20 -10.53
C ILE A 166 -3.96 -9.81 -10.47
N GLY A 167 -3.84 -9.23 -9.28
CA GLY A 167 -3.31 -7.89 -9.05
C GLY A 167 -1.89 -7.67 -9.59
N LYS A 168 -1.07 -8.72 -9.68
CA LYS A 168 0.27 -8.65 -10.29
C LYS A 168 0.26 -8.29 -11.78
N PHE A 169 -0.86 -8.57 -12.46
CA PHE A 169 -1.05 -8.25 -13.88
C PHE A 169 -1.78 -6.93 -14.10
N LEU A 170 -2.25 -6.29 -13.03
CA LEU A 170 -3.00 -5.05 -13.10
C LEU A 170 -2.09 -3.86 -12.80
N SER A 171 -2.53 -2.69 -13.25
CA SER A 171 -1.91 -1.41 -12.87
C SER A 171 -2.97 -0.40 -12.47
N ASP A 172 -2.53 0.76 -11.96
CA ASP A 172 -3.44 1.87 -11.66
C ASP A 172 -4.00 2.56 -12.92
N ASN A 173 -3.46 2.27 -14.11
CA ASN A 173 -3.93 2.82 -15.37
C ASN A 173 -5.14 2.04 -15.91
N PRO A 174 -6.36 2.62 -15.97
CA PRO A 174 -7.55 1.94 -16.48
C PRO A 174 -7.45 1.50 -17.96
N LYS A 175 -6.54 2.13 -18.73
CA LYS A 175 -6.31 1.84 -20.15
C LYS A 175 -5.27 0.73 -20.39
N ASN A 176 -4.61 0.23 -19.34
CA ASN A 176 -3.70 -0.89 -19.47
C ASN A 176 -4.43 -2.10 -20.09
N GLU A 177 -3.75 -2.84 -20.98
CA GLU A 177 -4.37 -3.94 -21.73
C GLU A 177 -5.00 -5.00 -20.82
N ASN A 178 -4.27 -5.45 -19.79
CA ASN A 178 -4.75 -6.45 -18.83
C ASN A 178 -5.97 -5.96 -18.05
N ASN A 179 -5.96 -4.69 -17.65
CA ASN A 179 -7.09 -4.03 -16.98
C ASN A 179 -8.35 -4.05 -17.87
N VAL A 180 -8.20 -3.75 -19.16
CA VAL A 180 -9.29 -3.77 -20.14
C VAL A 180 -9.81 -5.19 -20.37
N ILE A 181 -8.92 -6.17 -20.48
CA ILE A 181 -9.27 -7.60 -20.64
C ILE A 181 -10.10 -8.07 -19.44
N LEU A 182 -9.63 -7.86 -18.22
CA LEU A 182 -10.35 -8.28 -17.01
C LEU A 182 -11.71 -7.60 -16.90
N LYS A 183 -11.77 -6.28 -17.15
CA LYS A 183 -13.03 -5.52 -17.15
C LYS A 183 -14.03 -6.10 -18.15
N ARG A 184 -13.60 -6.38 -19.38
CA ARG A 184 -14.45 -6.98 -20.42
C ARG A 184 -14.98 -8.35 -19.99
N ALA A 185 -14.12 -9.21 -19.46
CA ALA A 185 -14.50 -10.53 -18.97
C ALA A 185 -15.54 -10.44 -17.84
N LEU A 186 -15.34 -9.53 -16.86
CA LEU A 186 -16.28 -9.32 -15.77
C LEU A 186 -17.64 -8.78 -16.25
N LEU A 187 -17.66 -7.81 -17.17
CA LEU A 187 -18.89 -7.26 -17.72
C LEU A 187 -19.67 -8.30 -18.54
N LYS A 188 -18.97 -9.10 -19.36
CA LYS A 188 -19.59 -10.19 -20.13
C LYS A 188 -20.25 -11.22 -19.22
N ASN A 189 -19.58 -11.62 -18.14
CA ASN A 189 -20.12 -12.58 -17.17
C ASN A 189 -21.29 -12.00 -16.36
N LEU A 190 -21.24 -10.71 -16.02
CA LEU A 190 -22.35 -10.01 -15.35
C LEU A 190 -23.60 -9.94 -16.23
N GLN A 191 -23.44 -9.70 -17.54
CA GLN A 191 -24.56 -9.70 -18.50
C GLN A 191 -25.17 -11.09 -18.67
N ALA A 192 -24.32 -12.13 -18.80
CA ALA A 192 -24.78 -13.51 -18.99
C ALA A 192 -25.42 -14.10 -17.73
N THR A 193 -24.85 -13.80 -16.56
CA THR A 193 -25.32 -14.30 -15.26
C THR A 193 -25.34 -13.17 -14.24
N PRO A 194 -26.47 -12.46 -14.07
CA PRO A 194 -26.58 -11.36 -13.11
C PRO A 194 -26.36 -11.85 -11.68
N ASP A 195 -25.15 -11.71 -11.17
CA ASP A 195 -24.70 -12.20 -9.86
C ASP A 195 -23.88 -11.09 -9.19
N THR A 196 -24.15 -10.81 -7.91
CA THR A 196 -23.43 -9.75 -7.17
C THR A 196 -21.96 -10.06 -6.98
N PHE A 197 -21.54 -11.32 -7.14
CA PHE A 197 -20.14 -11.70 -7.26
C PHE A 197 -19.39 -10.89 -8.33
N TRP A 198 -19.97 -10.70 -9.51
CA TRP A 198 -19.31 -9.98 -10.60
C TRP A 198 -19.21 -8.48 -10.32
N ASN A 199 -20.24 -7.89 -9.71
CA ASN A 199 -20.17 -6.51 -9.21
C ASN A 199 -19.06 -6.38 -8.15
N GLU A 200 -18.87 -7.39 -7.30
CA GLU A 200 -17.84 -7.42 -6.28
C GLU A 200 -16.43 -7.36 -6.89
N GLN A 201 -16.18 -8.16 -7.94
CA GLN A 201 -14.89 -8.17 -8.63
C GLN A 201 -14.67 -6.91 -9.47
N LEU A 202 -15.72 -6.33 -10.05
CA LEU A 202 -15.64 -5.02 -10.74
C LEU A 202 -15.30 -3.90 -9.77
N SER A 203 -15.93 -3.87 -8.59
CA SER A 203 -15.58 -2.92 -7.53
C SER A 203 -14.11 -3.02 -7.15
N TRP A 204 -13.64 -4.25 -6.91
CA TRP A 204 -12.23 -4.50 -6.59
C TRP A 204 -11.27 -4.03 -7.70
N LEU A 205 -11.58 -4.30 -8.98
CA LEU A 205 -10.80 -3.82 -10.12
C LEU A 205 -10.74 -2.28 -10.16
N PHE A 206 -11.88 -1.61 -10.00
CA PHE A 206 -11.92 -0.15 -9.99
C PHE A 206 -11.14 0.45 -8.82
N VAL A 207 -11.10 -0.23 -7.66
CA VAL A 207 -10.22 0.17 -6.55
C VAL A 207 -8.75 0.08 -6.93
N GLN A 208 -8.30 -0.98 -7.61
CA GLN A 208 -6.90 -1.08 -8.11
C GLN A 208 -6.57 0.06 -9.08
N GLN A 209 -7.54 0.46 -9.89
CA GLN A 209 -7.45 1.54 -10.87
C GLN A 209 -7.62 2.94 -10.28
N LYS A 210 -7.82 3.06 -8.95
CA LYS A 210 -8.18 4.30 -8.24
C LYS A 210 -9.44 4.99 -8.79
N GLU A 211 -10.29 4.27 -9.52
CA GLU A 211 -11.57 4.75 -10.05
C GLU A 211 -12.69 4.60 -9.00
N PHE A 212 -12.49 5.21 -7.82
CA PHE A 212 -13.35 5.02 -6.64
C PHE A 212 -14.83 5.32 -6.89
N ASN A 213 -15.16 6.28 -7.77
CA ASN A 213 -16.55 6.58 -8.15
C ASN A 213 -17.20 5.38 -8.84
N LYS A 214 -16.47 4.67 -9.71
CA LYS A 214 -16.99 3.48 -10.40
C LYS A 214 -17.11 2.30 -9.44
N ALA A 215 -16.13 2.13 -8.54
CA ALA A 215 -16.22 1.15 -7.46
C ALA A 215 -17.49 1.37 -6.62
N PHE A 216 -17.75 2.62 -6.23
CA PHE A 216 -18.93 2.99 -5.45
C PHE A 216 -20.25 2.67 -6.17
N ILE A 217 -20.35 2.89 -7.49
CA ILE A 217 -21.52 2.50 -8.28
C ILE A 217 -21.77 0.99 -8.18
N GLN A 218 -20.72 0.17 -8.25
CA GLN A 218 -20.85 -1.28 -8.13
C GLN A 218 -21.28 -1.70 -6.72
N GLU A 219 -20.71 -1.08 -5.69
CA GLU A 219 -21.10 -1.34 -4.30
C GLU A 219 -22.55 -0.97 -4.02
N LYS A 220 -23.01 0.18 -4.55
CA LYS A 220 -24.41 0.62 -4.45
C LYS A 220 -25.36 -0.35 -5.16
N ALA A 221 -24.95 -0.92 -6.30
CA ALA A 221 -25.73 -1.94 -6.99
C ALA A 221 -25.85 -3.23 -6.15
N ILE A 222 -24.79 -3.66 -5.49
CA ILE A 222 -24.81 -4.84 -4.59
C ILE A 222 -25.73 -4.59 -3.40
N TYR A 223 -25.60 -3.42 -2.75
CA TYR A 223 -26.47 -3.02 -1.64
C TYR A 223 -27.95 -3.07 -2.02
N LYS A 224 -28.32 -2.53 -3.18
CA LYS A 224 -29.70 -2.51 -3.67
C LYS A 224 -30.27 -3.90 -3.97
N ARG A 225 -29.44 -4.86 -4.41
CA ARG A 225 -29.88 -6.19 -4.84
C ARG A 225 -30.04 -7.17 -3.67
N ASP A 226 -29.04 -7.20 -2.79
CA ASP A 226 -28.94 -8.25 -1.77
C ASP A 226 -29.34 -7.75 -0.37
N GLY A 227 -29.73 -6.47 -0.24
CA GLY A 227 -29.89 -5.82 1.07
C GLY A 227 -28.60 -5.86 1.90
N ALA A 228 -27.45 -5.93 1.22
CA ALA A 228 -26.16 -6.22 1.83
C ALA A 228 -25.79 -5.19 2.91
N SER A 229 -24.93 -5.60 3.85
CA SER A 229 -24.39 -4.69 4.87
C SER A 229 -23.69 -3.47 4.23
N LEU A 230 -23.90 -2.28 4.81
CA LEU A 230 -23.19 -1.05 4.44
C LEU A 230 -21.68 -1.12 4.71
N ASN A 231 -21.17 -2.16 5.38
CA ASN A 231 -19.76 -2.33 5.70
C ASN A 231 -18.84 -2.24 4.48
N ARG A 232 -19.24 -2.79 3.32
CA ARG A 232 -18.42 -2.71 2.09
C ARG A 232 -18.33 -1.28 1.56
N ILE A 233 -19.45 -0.56 1.56
CA ILE A 233 -19.51 0.86 1.16
C ILE A 233 -18.72 1.73 2.15
N PHE A 234 -18.87 1.48 3.45
CA PHE A 234 -18.12 2.17 4.50
C PHE A 234 -16.61 1.97 4.35
N ASN A 235 -16.15 0.72 4.16
CA ASN A 235 -14.75 0.41 3.95
C ASN A 235 -14.20 1.07 2.68
N LEU A 236 -15.00 1.11 1.59
CA LEU A 236 -14.65 1.85 0.39
C LEU A 236 -14.51 3.35 0.67
N GLY A 237 -15.41 3.95 1.44
CA GLY A 237 -15.33 5.36 1.84
C GLY A 237 -14.07 5.67 2.63
N VAL A 238 -13.73 4.83 3.63
CA VAL A 238 -12.49 4.95 4.42
C VAL A 238 -11.24 4.83 3.54
N LEU A 239 -11.21 3.84 2.64
CA LEU A 239 -10.09 3.64 1.71
C LEU A 239 -9.95 4.84 0.77
N THR A 240 -11.06 5.32 0.20
CA THR A 240 -11.10 6.45 -0.73
C THR A 240 -10.60 7.72 -0.06
N LYS A 241 -11.00 7.98 1.20
CA LYS A 241 -10.49 9.09 2.01
C LYS A 241 -8.98 8.94 2.24
N LYS A 242 -8.50 7.75 2.62
CA LYS A 242 -7.08 7.48 2.85
C LYS A 242 -6.23 7.70 1.58
N GLN A 243 -6.81 7.44 0.40
CA GLN A 243 -6.17 7.64 -0.90
C GLN A 243 -6.27 9.10 -1.40
N GLY A 244 -6.84 10.02 -0.61
CA GLY A 244 -6.89 11.45 -0.91
C GLY A 244 -8.04 11.88 -1.84
N SER A 245 -8.89 10.97 -2.33
CA SER A 245 -10.04 11.32 -3.18
C SER A 245 -11.23 11.78 -2.32
N LEU A 246 -11.06 12.93 -1.65
CA LEU A 246 -12.00 13.43 -0.64
C LEU A 246 -13.41 13.65 -1.19
N GLU A 247 -13.57 14.20 -2.39
CA GLU A 247 -14.89 14.39 -3.00
C GLU A 247 -15.66 13.09 -3.20
N THR A 248 -14.97 12.04 -3.67
CA THR A 248 -15.58 10.72 -3.86
C THR A 248 -15.92 10.08 -2.52
N ALA A 249 -15.03 10.19 -1.53
CA ALA A 249 -15.28 9.72 -0.17
C ALA A 249 -16.50 10.43 0.44
N GLN A 250 -16.63 11.74 0.23
CA GLN A 250 -17.80 12.51 0.66
C GLN A 250 -19.09 11.99 0.03
N LYS A 251 -19.12 11.76 -1.28
CA LYS A 251 -20.28 11.13 -1.96
C LYS A 251 -20.64 9.77 -1.36
N ILE A 252 -19.64 8.95 -1.05
CA ILE A 252 -19.84 7.63 -0.43
C ILE A 252 -20.46 7.78 0.97
N PHE A 253 -19.88 8.62 1.83
CA PHE A 253 -20.37 8.78 3.21
C PHE A 253 -21.73 9.49 3.28
N THR A 254 -22.02 10.43 2.37
CA THR A 254 -23.35 11.04 2.25
C THR A 254 -24.41 9.98 1.94
N PHE A 255 -24.12 9.08 0.99
CA PHE A 255 -25.04 7.97 0.70
C PHE A 255 -25.25 7.04 1.90
N ILE A 256 -24.20 6.74 2.68
CA ILE A 256 -24.32 5.93 3.90
C ILE A 256 -25.20 6.66 4.93
N GLN A 257 -25.03 7.98 5.10
CA GLN A 257 -25.81 8.79 6.04
C GLN A 257 -27.32 8.76 5.73
N GLU A 258 -27.70 8.72 4.46
CA GLU A 258 -29.09 8.65 4.00
C GLU A 258 -29.77 7.31 4.33
N GLN A 259 -29.01 6.28 4.69
CA GLN A 259 -29.55 4.97 5.04
C GLN A 259 -29.90 4.87 6.54
N PRO A 260 -30.73 3.88 6.94
CA PRO A 260 -30.91 3.52 8.35
C PRO A 260 -29.57 3.07 8.97
N LEU A 261 -29.13 3.77 10.02
CA LEU A 261 -27.87 3.50 10.70
C LEU A 261 -28.09 3.38 12.20
N GLU A 262 -27.35 2.48 12.83
CA GLU A 262 -27.18 2.46 14.29
C GLU A 262 -26.53 3.77 14.75
N LYS A 263 -26.86 4.22 15.98
CA LYS A 263 -26.44 5.51 16.54
C LYS A 263 -24.93 5.74 16.44
N ASN A 264 -24.10 4.76 16.81
CA ASN A 264 -22.65 4.93 16.78
C ASN A 264 -22.08 4.99 15.36
N THR A 265 -22.63 4.19 14.44
CA THR A 265 -22.26 4.26 13.01
C THR A 265 -22.63 5.60 12.41
N ARG A 266 -23.80 6.16 12.75
CA ARG A 266 -24.20 7.49 12.31
C ARG A 266 -23.25 8.58 12.81
N ILE A 267 -22.85 8.54 14.08
CA ILE A 267 -21.86 9.49 14.63
C ILE A 267 -20.53 9.40 13.88
N ASN A 268 -20.03 8.20 13.61
CA ASN A 268 -18.77 8.01 12.88
C ASN A 268 -18.85 8.54 11.44
N VAL A 269 -19.95 8.29 10.72
CA VAL A 269 -20.17 8.80 9.36
C VAL A 269 -20.21 10.33 9.34
N LEU A 270 -20.93 10.94 10.28
CA LEU A 270 -20.99 12.39 10.42
C LEU A 270 -19.61 12.98 10.75
N SER A 271 -18.83 12.33 11.63
CA SER A 271 -17.44 12.73 11.91
C SER A 271 -16.60 12.74 10.64
N PHE A 272 -16.68 11.69 9.80
CA PHE A 272 -15.94 11.65 8.54
C PHE A 272 -16.37 12.76 7.58
N LEU A 273 -17.68 13.02 7.47
CA LEU A 273 -18.20 14.08 6.61
C LEU A 273 -17.73 15.47 7.05
N LEU A 274 -17.74 15.75 8.36
CA LEU A 274 -17.27 17.02 8.90
C LEU A 274 -15.76 17.20 8.68
N GLU A 275 -14.95 16.17 8.92
CA GLU A 275 -13.51 16.21 8.65
C GLU A 275 -13.21 16.46 7.15
N MET A 276 -13.98 15.86 6.24
CA MET A 276 -13.81 16.09 4.80
C MET A 276 -14.25 17.50 4.41
N LYS A 277 -15.40 17.98 4.92
CA LYS A 277 -15.85 19.36 4.71
C LYS A 277 -14.82 20.37 5.21
N GLU A 278 -14.24 20.16 6.39
CA GLU A 278 -13.16 21.00 6.92
C GLU A 278 -11.94 21.04 6.00
N ALA A 279 -11.61 19.93 5.34
CA ALA A 279 -10.46 19.85 4.45
C ALA A 279 -10.70 20.51 3.08
N THR A 280 -11.94 20.52 2.58
CA THR A 280 -12.26 20.98 1.22
C THR A 280 -12.90 22.37 1.15
N SER A 281 -13.48 22.86 2.25
CA SER A 281 -14.28 24.09 2.22
C SER A 281 -13.40 25.34 2.46
N PRO A 282 -13.70 26.47 1.81
CA PRO A 282 -13.00 27.73 2.04
C PRO A 282 -13.30 28.32 3.42
N PRO A 283 -12.46 29.25 3.93
CA PRO A 283 -12.68 29.90 5.23
C PRO A 283 -14.05 30.58 5.40
N SER A 284 -14.68 31.01 4.31
CA SER A 284 -16.04 31.60 4.32
C SER A 284 -17.12 30.63 4.82
N GLU A 285 -16.90 29.32 4.70
CA GLU A 285 -17.85 28.29 5.11
C GLU A 285 -17.61 27.77 6.53
N TYR A 286 -16.52 28.20 7.18
CA TYR A 286 -16.16 27.71 8.52
C TYR A 286 -17.22 28.04 9.59
N GLY A 287 -18.01 29.10 9.39
CA GLY A 287 -19.16 29.41 10.24
C GLY A 287 -20.21 28.30 10.20
N SER A 288 -20.60 27.86 8.99
CA SER A 288 -21.57 26.78 8.79
C SER A 288 -21.05 25.46 9.35
N ILE A 289 -19.78 25.12 9.10
CA ILE A 289 -19.17 23.90 9.62
C ILE A 289 -19.18 23.88 11.16
N ALA A 290 -18.92 25.02 11.82
CA ALA A 290 -19.02 25.11 13.28
C ALA A 290 -20.44 24.78 13.77
N THR A 291 -21.47 25.31 13.10
CA THR A 291 -22.87 25.02 13.41
C THR A 291 -23.23 23.55 13.17
N GLU A 292 -22.69 22.93 12.13
CA GLU A 292 -22.89 21.49 11.89
C GLU A 292 -22.26 20.64 13.00
N TYR A 293 -21.04 20.95 13.45
CA TYR A 293 -20.43 20.28 14.61
C TYR A 293 -21.31 20.39 15.86
N GLN A 294 -21.80 21.59 16.15
CA GLN A 294 -22.72 21.83 17.29
C GLN A 294 -23.99 21.00 17.14
N THR A 295 -24.63 21.02 15.97
CA THR A 295 -25.85 20.24 15.68
C THR A 295 -25.66 18.74 15.96
N VAL A 296 -24.51 18.19 15.58
CA VAL A 296 -24.18 16.78 15.86
C VAL A 296 -24.03 16.56 17.38
N LEU A 297 -23.30 17.43 18.08
CA LEU A 297 -23.09 17.30 19.52
C LEU A 297 -24.39 17.49 20.31
N ASP A 298 -25.29 18.37 19.88
CA ASP A 298 -26.60 18.59 20.49
C ASP A 298 -27.52 17.38 20.26
N SER A 299 -27.49 16.79 19.07
CA SER A 299 -28.33 15.63 18.71
C SER A 299 -27.92 14.35 19.43
N PHE A 300 -26.61 14.11 19.61
CA PHE A 300 -26.10 12.86 20.18
C PHE A 300 -25.62 12.99 21.63
N GLY A 301 -25.54 14.22 22.14
CA GLY A 301 -25.03 14.57 23.45
C GLY A 301 -23.52 14.51 23.56
N ILE A 302 -23.00 15.18 24.59
CA ILE A 302 -21.58 15.16 24.95
C ILE A 302 -21.30 13.93 25.84
N ASN A 303 -20.68 12.89 25.26
CA ASN A 303 -20.38 11.64 25.94
C ASN A 303 -19.24 10.87 25.24
N LYS A 304 -18.88 9.69 25.78
CA LYS A 304 -17.81 8.83 25.25
C LYS A 304 -17.94 8.47 23.75
N ASN A 305 -19.16 8.35 23.23
CA ASN A 305 -19.39 7.96 21.84
C ASN A 305 -19.18 9.14 20.88
N THR A 306 -19.35 10.38 21.35
CA THR A 306 -19.14 11.60 20.56
C THR A 306 -17.75 12.21 20.76
N LEU A 307 -16.89 11.61 21.57
CA LEU A 307 -15.57 12.17 21.90
C LEU A 307 -14.74 12.55 20.67
N LYS A 308 -14.73 11.72 19.62
CA LYS A 308 -14.01 12.03 18.37
C LYS A 308 -14.50 13.34 17.75
N VAL A 309 -15.83 13.53 17.70
CA VAL A 309 -16.47 14.75 17.18
C VAL A 309 -16.14 15.94 18.09
N GLN A 310 -16.14 15.76 19.41
CA GLN A 310 -15.79 16.82 20.37
C GLN A 310 -14.34 17.32 20.16
N LEU A 311 -13.39 16.39 20.03
CA LEU A 311 -11.98 16.74 19.82
C LEU A 311 -11.73 17.35 18.43
N ALA A 312 -12.40 16.83 17.40
CA ALA A 312 -12.36 17.41 16.05
C ALA A 312 -12.92 18.85 16.05
N TYR A 313 -14.06 19.09 16.73
CA TYR A 313 -14.63 20.42 16.86
C TYR A 313 -13.70 21.40 17.59
N ALA A 314 -13.09 20.99 18.71
CA ALA A 314 -12.13 21.82 19.43
C ALA A 314 -10.91 22.18 18.57
N ASN A 315 -10.37 21.21 17.83
CA ASN A 315 -9.28 21.43 16.88
C ASN A 315 -9.69 22.36 15.73
N PHE A 316 -10.87 22.15 15.16
CA PHE A 316 -11.42 23.00 14.10
C PHE A 316 -11.53 24.46 14.54
N LEU A 317 -12.09 24.70 15.74
CA LEU A 317 -12.16 26.03 16.32
C LEU A 317 -10.77 26.67 16.46
N ALA A 318 -9.79 25.95 17.03
CA ALA A 318 -8.47 26.49 17.31
C ALA A 318 -7.60 26.70 16.05
N PHE A 319 -7.56 25.73 15.14
CA PHE A 319 -6.59 25.68 14.04
C PHE A 319 -7.15 26.13 12.68
N LYS A 320 -8.48 26.04 12.47
CA LYS A 320 -9.11 26.48 11.21
C LYS A 320 -9.81 27.82 11.38
N LYS A 321 -10.69 27.93 12.38
CA LYS A 321 -11.41 29.17 12.68
C LYS A 321 -10.54 30.19 13.42
N HIS A 322 -9.40 29.76 13.98
CA HIS A 322 -8.51 30.58 14.79
C HIS A 322 -9.17 31.17 16.05
N ASP A 323 -10.21 30.50 16.57
CA ASP A 323 -10.93 30.83 17.80
C ASP A 323 -10.48 29.91 18.94
N ILE A 324 -9.24 30.15 19.39
CA ILE A 324 -8.59 29.38 20.47
C ILE A 324 -9.36 29.51 21.78
N THR A 325 -9.91 30.70 22.06
CA THR A 325 -10.68 30.95 23.29
C THR A 325 -11.92 30.07 23.36
N ALA A 326 -12.71 30.00 22.28
CA ALA A 326 -13.87 29.11 22.22
C ALA A 326 -13.47 27.64 22.35
N ALA A 327 -12.38 27.22 21.71
CA ALA A 327 -11.88 25.85 21.79
C ALA A 327 -11.50 25.45 23.23
N ILE A 328 -10.75 26.32 23.93
CA ILE A 328 -10.34 26.10 25.33
C ILE A 328 -11.58 26.06 26.24
N ASN A 329 -12.52 26.98 26.06
CA ASN A 329 -13.75 27.03 26.87
C ASN A 329 -14.60 25.77 26.66
N PHE A 330 -14.73 25.32 25.42
CA PHE A 330 -15.42 24.07 25.08
C PHE A 330 -14.77 22.88 25.80
N LEU A 331 -13.44 22.73 25.74
CA LEU A 331 -12.77 21.63 26.43
C LEU A 331 -12.89 21.75 27.96
N LYS A 332 -12.71 22.93 28.54
CA LYS A 332 -12.84 23.12 30.00
C LYS A 332 -14.23 22.73 30.53
N THR A 333 -15.29 23.14 29.81
CA THR A 333 -16.67 22.82 30.18
C THR A 333 -16.91 21.30 30.19
N ASN A 334 -16.21 20.58 29.32
CA ASN A 334 -16.42 19.17 29.04
C ASN A 334 -15.35 18.24 29.66
N GLU A 335 -14.46 18.76 30.51
CA GLU A 335 -13.33 18.01 31.10
C GLU A 335 -13.78 17.01 32.19
N LYS A 336 -14.95 17.21 32.80
CA LYS A 336 -15.46 16.38 33.91
C LYS A 336 -16.25 15.14 33.45
N GLN A 337 -16.27 14.84 32.16
CA GLN A 337 -16.91 13.64 31.64
C GLN A 337 -16.23 12.36 32.14
N SER A 338 -16.99 11.26 32.15
CA SER A 338 -16.44 9.94 32.41
C SER A 338 -15.66 9.46 31.18
N PHE A 339 -14.33 9.37 31.33
CA PHE A 339 -13.41 8.94 30.28
C PHE A 339 -12.79 7.59 30.61
N SER A 340 -12.58 6.76 29.59
CA SER A 340 -11.56 5.71 29.71
C SER A 340 -10.17 6.36 29.87
N LYS A 341 -9.21 5.58 30.36
CA LYS A 341 -7.82 6.05 30.50
C LYS A 341 -7.24 6.58 29.18
N PHE A 342 -7.58 5.95 28.06
CA PHE A 342 -7.11 6.34 26.73
C PHE A 342 -7.84 7.57 26.21
N ASP A 343 -9.15 7.65 26.42
CA ASP A 343 -9.96 8.81 26.03
C ASP A 343 -9.55 10.07 26.77
N LYS A 344 -9.26 9.95 28.07
CA LYS A 344 -8.74 11.05 28.88
C LYS A 344 -7.41 11.55 28.34
N ALA A 345 -6.53 10.64 27.91
CA ALA A 345 -5.24 11.00 27.33
C ALA A 345 -5.41 11.73 25.99
N ARG A 346 -6.32 11.27 25.11
CA ARG A 346 -6.63 11.98 23.84
C ARG A 346 -7.20 13.37 24.10
N PHE A 347 -8.10 13.48 25.08
CA PHE A 347 -8.67 14.76 25.49
C PHE A 347 -7.60 15.73 26.00
N GLN A 348 -6.72 15.25 26.90
CA GLN A 348 -5.59 16.03 27.42
C GLN A 348 -4.57 16.39 26.33
N MET A 349 -4.38 15.51 25.35
CA MET A 349 -3.50 15.76 24.20
C MET A 349 -4.02 16.95 23.39
N THR A 350 -5.29 16.90 22.98
CA THR A 350 -5.94 17.99 22.24
C THR A 350 -5.94 19.30 23.03
N GLN A 351 -6.22 19.24 24.33
CA GLN A 351 -6.17 20.42 25.19
C GLN A 351 -4.75 21.02 25.23
N ALA A 352 -3.72 20.18 25.34
CA ALA A 352 -2.33 20.61 25.35
C ALA A 352 -1.91 21.20 23.99
N ASP A 353 -2.29 20.58 22.87
CA ASP A 353 -2.02 21.09 21.51
C ASP A 353 -2.59 22.51 21.33
N ILE A 354 -3.83 22.73 21.77
CA ILE A 354 -4.48 24.04 21.71
C ILE A 354 -3.81 25.05 22.65
N LEU A 355 -3.35 24.62 23.84
CA LEU A 355 -2.57 25.47 24.74
C LEU A 355 -1.20 25.86 24.16
N VAL A 356 -0.55 24.98 23.39
CA VAL A 356 0.65 25.33 22.61
C VAL A 356 0.30 26.39 21.57
N ALA A 357 -0.79 26.20 20.84
CA ALA A 357 -1.26 27.18 19.86
C ALA A 357 -1.59 28.55 20.49
N ASP A 358 -2.07 28.56 21.74
CA ASP A 358 -2.33 29.76 22.55
C ASP A 358 -1.06 30.41 23.14
N GLY A 359 0.11 29.77 23.02
CA GLY A 359 1.35 30.20 23.66
C GLY A 359 1.43 29.92 25.17
N LYS A 360 0.46 29.18 25.74
CA LYS A 360 0.44 28.75 27.15
C LYS A 360 1.28 27.50 27.38
N PHE A 361 2.56 27.56 27.01
CA PHE A 361 3.48 26.42 26.98
C PHE A 361 3.57 25.65 28.30
N ASN A 362 3.65 26.35 29.45
CA ASN A 362 3.74 25.68 30.75
C ASN A 362 2.49 24.84 31.07
N GLN A 363 1.29 25.30 30.68
CA GLN A 363 0.05 24.54 30.87
C GLN A 363 -0.02 23.35 29.91
N ALA A 364 0.45 23.52 28.67
CA ALA A 364 0.56 22.42 27.71
C ALA A 364 1.51 21.33 28.20
N LEU A 365 2.71 21.71 28.66
CA LEU A 365 3.71 20.80 29.22
C LEU A 365 3.14 19.98 30.40
N LEU A 366 2.40 20.63 31.30
CA LEU A 366 1.73 19.94 32.41
C LEU A 366 0.76 18.87 31.91
N ASN A 367 -0.05 19.19 30.91
CA ASN A 367 -1.03 18.25 30.36
C ASN A 367 -0.37 17.08 29.62
N TYR A 368 0.67 17.31 28.80
CA TYR A 368 1.43 16.21 28.21
C TYR A 368 2.09 15.33 29.28
N SER A 369 2.63 15.92 30.33
CA SER A 369 3.28 15.18 31.42
C SER A 369 2.28 14.31 32.21
N LYS A 370 1.04 14.77 32.39
CA LYS A 370 -0.05 13.94 32.96
C LYS A 370 -0.28 12.69 32.11
N ILE A 371 -0.34 12.81 30.79
CA ILE A 371 -0.53 11.67 29.88
C ILE A 371 0.57 10.64 30.11
N GLN A 372 1.83 11.08 30.15
CA GLN A 372 2.98 10.21 30.33
C GLN A 372 2.95 9.46 31.66
N ARG A 373 2.58 10.15 32.74
CA ARG A 373 2.47 9.57 34.08
C ARG A 373 1.38 8.51 34.15
N HIS A 374 0.24 8.76 33.51
CA HIS A 374 -0.91 7.87 33.58
C HIS A 374 -0.76 6.67 32.62
N LEU A 375 -0.27 6.88 31.39
CA LEU A 375 -0.07 5.82 30.39
C LEU A 375 1.41 5.43 30.27
N LYS A 376 1.82 4.35 30.93
CA LYS A 376 3.15 3.76 30.72
C LYS A 376 3.16 2.91 29.45
N ASN A 377 4.26 2.95 28.68
CA ASN A 377 4.53 2.10 27.51
C ASN A 377 3.40 2.07 26.46
N ASN A 378 2.82 3.22 26.16
CA ASN A 378 1.75 3.36 25.15
C ASN A 378 2.14 4.41 24.10
N THR A 379 1.63 4.25 22.87
CA THR A 379 1.89 5.18 21.76
C THR A 379 1.45 6.62 22.07
N LEU A 380 0.33 6.82 22.78
CA LEU A 380 -0.10 8.16 23.21
C LEU A 380 0.88 8.81 24.21
N SER A 381 1.54 7.99 25.03
CA SER A 381 2.56 8.45 25.98
C SER A 381 3.86 8.81 25.29
N GLN A 382 4.25 8.04 24.27
CA GLN A 382 5.39 8.34 23.41
C GLN A 382 5.14 9.66 22.66
N GLU A 383 3.97 9.81 22.02
CA GLU A 383 3.57 11.06 21.36
C GLU A 383 3.61 12.24 22.35
N ALA A 384 3.09 12.08 23.58
CA ALA A 384 3.14 13.13 24.59
C ALA A 384 4.58 13.49 25.01
N ARG A 385 5.53 12.55 25.01
CA ARG A 385 6.96 12.83 25.26
C ARG A 385 7.56 13.66 24.14
N PHE A 386 7.31 13.28 22.90
CA PHE A 386 7.76 14.06 21.76
C PHE A 386 7.17 15.49 21.78
N LYS A 387 5.87 15.63 22.09
CA LYS A 387 5.23 16.94 22.20
C LYS A 387 5.73 17.78 23.38
N VAL A 388 6.23 17.18 24.47
CA VAL A 388 6.96 17.91 25.52
C VAL A 388 8.25 18.52 24.96
N ALA A 389 9.04 17.75 24.24
CA ALA A 389 10.25 18.26 23.58
C ALA A 389 9.91 19.37 22.58
N LYS A 390 8.92 19.14 21.71
CA LYS A 390 8.49 20.10 20.69
C LYS A 390 7.93 21.39 21.30
N THR A 391 7.20 21.30 22.40
CA THR A 391 6.70 22.48 23.13
C THR A 391 7.85 23.29 23.72
N SER A 392 8.89 22.63 24.21
CA SER A 392 10.10 23.27 24.75
C SER A 392 10.88 23.98 23.65
N TYR A 393 10.99 23.35 22.48
CA TYR A 393 11.51 23.96 21.25
C TYR A 393 10.72 25.22 20.83
N TYR A 394 9.39 25.18 20.83
CA TYR A 394 8.55 26.35 20.53
C TYR A 394 8.69 27.48 21.56
N LYS A 395 8.94 27.12 22.82
CA LYS A 395 9.23 28.07 23.90
C LYS A 395 10.63 28.70 23.76
N GLY A 396 11.52 28.12 22.95
CA GLY A 396 12.92 28.52 22.81
C GLY A 396 13.86 27.94 23.87
N ASP A 397 13.40 26.92 24.60
CA ASP A 397 14.16 26.18 25.61
C ASP A 397 14.82 24.95 24.95
N PHE A 398 15.86 25.23 24.16
CA PHE A 398 16.49 24.23 23.28
C PHE A 398 17.27 23.17 24.06
N ASP A 399 17.94 23.54 25.15
CA ASP A 399 18.66 22.59 26.00
C ASP A 399 17.70 21.56 26.60
N TRP A 400 16.56 22.01 27.12
CA TRP A 400 15.55 21.12 27.64
C TRP A 400 14.93 20.25 26.54
N ALA A 401 14.66 20.83 25.36
CA ALA A 401 14.19 20.06 24.20
C ALA A 401 15.18 18.95 23.83
N LEU A 402 16.48 19.25 23.74
CA LEU A 402 17.54 18.27 23.43
C LEU A 402 17.63 17.16 24.47
N GLN A 403 17.53 17.48 25.77
CA GLN A 403 17.54 16.47 26.84
C GLN A 403 16.38 15.48 26.67
N GLN A 404 15.18 15.97 26.36
CA GLN A 404 14.01 15.12 26.15
C GLN A 404 14.15 14.27 24.88
N LEU A 405 14.66 14.84 23.78
CA LEU A 405 14.85 14.14 22.50
C LEU A 405 15.93 13.06 22.58
N LYS A 406 16.99 13.26 23.38
CA LYS A 406 18.05 12.27 23.58
C LYS A 406 17.52 10.93 24.08
N VAL A 407 16.48 10.94 24.93
CA VAL A 407 15.83 9.72 25.44
C VAL A 407 14.93 9.06 24.38
N LEU A 408 14.35 9.86 23.48
CA LEU A 408 13.43 9.38 22.45
C LEU A 408 14.18 8.76 21.26
N LYS A 409 15.28 9.37 20.82
CA LYS A 409 16.04 8.89 19.65
C LYS A 409 16.74 7.54 19.89
N THR A 410 17.06 7.20 21.14
CA THR A 410 17.66 5.89 21.48
C THR A 410 16.65 4.75 21.50
N SER A 411 15.36 5.05 21.42
CA SER A 411 14.27 4.07 21.41
C SER A 411 13.80 3.78 19.98
N THR A 412 14.67 3.21 19.15
CA THR A 412 14.45 2.98 17.70
C THR A 412 13.21 2.14 17.36
N SER A 413 12.62 1.42 18.32
CA SER A 413 11.37 0.69 18.16
C SER A 413 10.09 1.55 18.29
N GLN A 414 10.22 2.84 18.64
CA GLN A 414 9.09 3.74 18.83
C GLN A 414 8.73 4.48 17.55
N LEU A 415 7.43 4.61 17.27
CA LEU A 415 6.90 5.29 16.07
C LEU A 415 7.36 6.76 15.94
N ILE A 416 7.73 7.38 17.06
CA ILE A 416 8.15 8.79 17.13
C ILE A 416 9.67 8.99 17.02
N ALA A 417 10.45 7.90 16.87
CA ALA A 417 11.92 7.99 16.93
C ALA A 417 12.49 8.84 15.79
N ASN A 418 11.91 8.76 14.59
CA ASN A 418 12.32 9.54 13.42
C ASN A 418 11.98 11.03 13.60
N ASP A 419 10.72 11.36 13.93
CA ASP A 419 10.32 12.76 14.20
C ASP A 419 11.18 13.39 15.33
N ALA A 420 11.51 12.60 16.34
CA ALA A 420 12.38 13.02 17.43
C ALA A 420 13.84 13.19 16.99
N LEU A 421 14.33 12.37 16.08
CA LEU A 421 15.66 12.50 15.50
C LEU A 421 15.75 13.76 14.64
N ASP A 422 14.76 14.00 13.78
CA ASP A 422 14.73 15.19 12.91
C ASP A 422 14.75 16.48 13.74
N LEU A 423 13.89 16.57 14.77
CA LEU A 423 13.88 17.72 15.67
C LEU A 423 15.17 17.82 16.48
N HIS A 424 15.79 16.69 16.83
CA HIS A 424 17.06 16.68 17.55
C HIS A 424 18.19 17.26 16.69
N LEU A 425 18.31 16.81 15.43
CA LEU A 425 19.31 17.27 14.47
C LEU A 425 19.11 18.75 14.17
N LEU A 426 17.88 19.17 13.85
CA LEU A 426 17.54 20.58 13.66
C LEU A 426 18.02 21.45 14.82
N ILE A 427 17.84 21.03 16.06
CA ILE A 427 18.30 21.83 17.21
C ILE A 427 19.81 21.71 17.38
N SER A 428 20.38 20.50 17.36
CA SER A 428 21.81 20.28 17.63
C SER A 428 22.73 20.96 16.62
N ASP A 429 22.31 21.00 15.36
CA ASP A 429 23.13 21.50 14.26
C ASP A 429 23.19 23.04 14.27
N HIS A 430 22.15 23.67 14.84
CA HIS A 430 21.98 25.13 14.82
C HIS A 430 22.17 25.82 16.17
N ILE A 431 22.08 25.09 17.30
CA ILE A 431 22.15 25.70 18.65
C ILE A 431 23.50 26.40 18.90
N ASN A 432 24.60 25.89 18.35
CA ASN A 432 25.94 26.44 18.60
C ASN A 432 26.39 27.52 17.61
N GLU A 433 25.54 27.92 16.66
CA GLU A 433 25.93 28.86 15.60
C GLU A 433 25.98 30.32 16.03
N ASP A 434 25.10 30.71 16.95
CA ASP A 434 25.07 32.02 17.58
C ASP A 434 24.69 31.86 19.04
N SER A 435 25.48 32.47 19.93
CA SER A 435 25.26 32.58 21.37
C SER A 435 23.85 33.04 21.77
N LEU A 436 23.17 33.84 20.95
CA LEU A 436 21.82 34.34 21.22
C LEU A 436 20.72 33.47 20.60
N HIS A 437 21.10 32.49 19.78
CA HIS A 437 20.23 31.59 19.03
C HIS A 437 19.18 32.33 18.18
N ILE A 438 19.52 33.50 17.64
CA ILE A 438 18.54 34.41 17.01
C ILE A 438 17.83 33.72 15.84
N ALA A 439 18.59 33.10 14.94
CA ALA A 439 18.04 32.42 13.77
C ALA A 439 17.16 31.22 14.17
N LEU A 440 17.64 30.36 15.08
CA LEU A 440 16.90 29.20 15.57
C LEU A 440 15.62 29.57 16.32
N LYS A 441 15.62 30.65 17.12
CA LYS A 441 14.40 31.18 17.78
C LYS A 441 13.39 31.74 16.79
N LYS A 442 13.84 32.43 15.74
CA LYS A 442 12.94 32.89 14.67
C LYS A 442 12.36 31.71 13.91
N TYR A 443 13.19 30.72 13.58
CA TYR A 443 12.74 29.51 12.90
C TYR A 443 11.73 28.72 13.74
N SER A 444 11.99 28.51 15.03
CA SER A 444 11.04 27.81 15.92
C SER A 444 9.71 28.55 16.07
N LYS A 445 9.74 29.89 16.07
CA LYS A 445 8.53 30.71 16.03
C LYS A 445 7.81 30.62 14.68
N ALA A 446 8.53 30.50 13.57
CA ALA A 446 7.92 30.28 12.26
C ALA A 446 7.27 28.90 12.18
N ASP A 447 7.91 27.85 12.69
CA ASP A 447 7.32 26.52 12.80
C ASP A 447 6.09 26.52 13.74
N LEU A 448 6.11 27.30 14.84
CA LEU A 448 4.92 27.49 15.67
C LEU A 448 3.77 28.16 14.90
N PHE A 449 4.03 29.17 14.07
CA PHE A 449 3.00 29.75 13.20
C PHE A 449 2.46 28.73 12.19
N ALA A 450 3.32 27.87 11.65
CA ALA A 450 2.90 26.78 10.78
C ALA A 450 1.99 25.79 11.54
N PHE A 451 2.36 25.41 12.76
CA PHE A 451 1.54 24.57 13.66
C PHE A 451 0.18 25.21 13.96
N GLN A 452 0.13 26.52 14.17
CA GLN A 452 -1.11 27.31 14.35
C GLN A 452 -1.92 27.47 13.06
N ASN A 453 -1.48 26.89 11.93
CA ASN A 453 -2.04 27.08 10.60
C ASN A 453 -2.06 28.56 10.13
N LYS A 454 -1.20 29.41 10.72
CA LYS A 454 -0.97 30.82 10.32
C LYS A 454 0.15 30.89 9.29
N LYS A 455 -0.08 30.26 8.13
CA LYS A 455 0.93 30.05 7.08
C LYS A 455 1.57 31.37 6.61
N THR A 456 0.78 32.43 6.43
CA THR A 456 1.28 33.74 5.99
C THR A 456 2.27 34.35 7.00
N ASN A 457 1.96 34.28 8.30
CA ASN A 457 2.87 34.76 9.35
C ASN A 457 4.15 33.93 9.44
N SER A 458 4.03 32.62 9.24
CA SER A 458 5.18 31.71 9.18
C SER A 458 6.11 32.08 8.01
N ILE A 459 5.57 32.19 6.79
CA ILE A 459 6.32 32.54 5.57
C ILE A 459 7.01 33.90 5.72
N ALA A 460 6.31 34.92 6.25
CA ALA A 460 6.90 36.24 6.46
C ALA A 460 8.08 36.23 7.44
N LEU A 461 8.02 35.38 8.47
CA LEU A 461 9.13 35.23 9.42
C LEU A 461 10.30 34.43 8.81
N LEU A 462 10.02 33.46 7.94
CA LEU A 462 11.05 32.73 7.18
C LEU A 462 11.75 33.66 6.17
N ASP A 463 11.01 34.53 5.49
CA ASP A 463 11.57 35.58 4.62
C ASP A 463 12.53 36.51 5.37
N ASP A 464 12.19 36.88 6.62
CA ASP A 464 13.08 37.69 7.47
C ASP A 464 14.42 36.99 7.75
N ILE A 465 14.40 35.66 7.94
CA ILE A 465 15.63 34.86 8.15
C ILE A 465 16.46 34.82 6.87
N LEU A 466 15.82 34.54 5.71
CA LEU A 466 16.52 34.49 4.42
C LEU A 466 17.21 35.82 4.07
N ASN A 467 16.59 36.95 4.41
CA ASN A 467 17.12 38.29 4.10
C ASN A 467 18.21 38.74 5.07
N LYS A 468 18.07 38.43 6.37
CA LYS A 468 18.99 38.93 7.41
C LYS A 468 20.14 37.98 7.75
N HIS A 469 19.99 36.69 7.46
CA HIS A 469 20.97 35.65 7.79
C HIS A 469 21.29 34.72 6.61
N PRO A 470 21.56 35.23 5.39
CA PRO A 470 21.59 34.43 4.16
C PRO A 470 22.67 33.34 4.08
N VAL A 471 23.67 33.36 4.98
CA VAL A 471 24.81 32.42 5.02
C VAL A 471 24.76 31.52 6.26
N ASN A 472 23.69 31.60 7.07
CA ASN A 472 23.51 30.70 8.22
C ASN A 472 23.19 29.27 7.75
N LYS A 473 23.58 28.22 8.49
CA LYS A 473 23.34 26.84 8.02
C LYS A 473 21.86 26.47 8.04
N ILE A 474 21.03 27.14 8.84
CA ILE A 474 19.57 26.91 8.92
C ILE A 474 18.82 27.25 7.63
N ILE A 475 19.51 27.76 6.61
CA ILE A 475 18.87 28.25 5.39
C ILE A 475 18.21 27.12 4.60
N ASP A 476 18.74 25.89 4.64
CA ASP A 476 18.07 24.75 4.00
C ASP A 476 16.75 24.38 4.72
N ASP A 477 16.75 24.33 6.05
CA ASP A 477 15.56 24.18 6.89
C ASP A 477 14.51 25.26 6.57
N VAL A 478 14.94 26.51 6.50
CA VAL A 478 14.09 27.67 6.18
C VAL A 478 13.46 27.53 4.79
N LEU A 479 14.28 27.23 3.78
CA LEU A 479 13.80 27.06 2.40
C LEU A 479 12.84 25.88 2.29
N PHE A 480 13.13 24.77 2.97
CA PHE A 480 12.32 23.57 2.90
C PHE A 480 10.96 23.76 3.58
N LEU A 481 10.94 24.32 4.80
CA LEU A 481 9.69 24.64 5.50
C LEU A 481 8.87 25.67 4.72
N GLN A 482 9.50 26.75 4.24
CA GLN A 482 8.80 27.77 3.47
C GLN A 482 8.25 27.21 2.17
N GLY A 483 9.00 26.36 1.46
CA GLY A 483 8.54 25.66 0.27
C GLY A 483 7.28 24.84 0.55
N LYS A 484 7.28 24.06 1.65
CA LYS A 484 6.10 23.25 2.04
C LYS A 484 4.88 24.12 2.33
N LEU A 485 5.06 25.26 2.98
CA LEU A 485 3.97 26.18 3.28
C LEU A 485 3.43 26.86 2.02
N LEU A 486 4.30 27.23 1.09
CA LEU A 486 3.94 27.80 -0.21
C LEU A 486 3.18 26.80 -1.08
N GLU A 487 3.60 25.53 -1.12
CA GLU A 487 2.84 24.44 -1.77
C GLU A 487 1.42 24.37 -1.22
N GLN A 488 1.28 24.41 0.11
CA GLN A 488 -0.01 24.34 0.79
C GLN A 488 -0.88 25.60 0.62
N GLN A 489 -0.31 26.71 0.13
CA GLN A 489 -1.05 27.91 -0.27
C GLN A 489 -1.35 27.95 -1.77
N GLY A 490 -0.93 26.93 -2.53
CA GLY A 490 -1.04 26.90 -3.99
C GLY A 490 -0.03 27.80 -4.70
N ASN A 491 0.96 28.35 -3.99
CA ASN A 491 2.00 29.21 -4.58
C ASN A 491 3.17 28.36 -5.12
N HIS A 492 2.86 27.58 -6.15
CA HIS A 492 3.76 26.54 -6.67
C HIS A 492 5.06 27.09 -7.26
N ASP A 493 5.05 28.26 -7.91
CA ASP A 493 6.27 28.85 -8.45
C ASP A 493 7.27 29.25 -7.36
N LYS A 494 6.81 29.89 -6.29
CA LYS A 494 7.70 30.23 -5.16
C LYS A 494 8.19 28.97 -4.44
N ALA A 495 7.33 27.97 -4.27
CA ALA A 495 7.72 26.69 -3.68
C ALA A 495 8.81 26.00 -4.52
N ARG A 496 8.63 25.94 -5.85
CA ARG A 496 9.62 25.41 -6.79
C ARG A 496 10.97 26.12 -6.61
N ASN A 497 10.98 27.45 -6.60
CA ASN A 497 12.21 28.22 -6.45
C ASN A 497 12.97 27.88 -5.16
N ASN A 498 12.27 27.64 -4.05
CA ASN A 498 12.90 27.23 -2.80
C ASN A 498 13.56 25.85 -2.91
N TYR A 499 12.86 24.86 -3.47
CA TYR A 499 13.41 23.52 -3.66
C TYR A 499 14.57 23.51 -4.67
N GLU A 500 14.46 24.28 -5.74
CA GLU A 500 15.54 24.45 -6.72
C GLU A 500 16.77 25.08 -6.08
N ARG A 501 16.60 26.06 -5.18
CA ARG A 501 17.71 26.64 -4.42
C ARG A 501 18.40 25.59 -3.55
N ILE A 502 17.65 24.71 -2.87
CA ILE A 502 18.23 23.60 -2.09
C ILE A 502 19.09 22.72 -2.99
N ILE A 503 18.54 22.15 -4.07
CA ILE A 503 19.26 21.16 -4.90
C ILE A 503 20.43 21.78 -5.68
N ASN A 504 20.38 23.07 -6.03
CA ASN A 504 21.41 23.71 -6.85
C ASN A 504 22.53 24.33 -6.00
N THR A 505 22.19 24.89 -4.84
CA THR A 505 23.14 25.68 -4.02
C THR A 505 23.52 25.02 -2.69
N LEU A 506 22.70 24.12 -2.15
CA LEU A 506 22.89 23.48 -0.84
C LEU A 506 23.01 21.96 -1.01
N LYS A 507 23.98 21.53 -1.82
CA LYS A 507 24.14 20.12 -2.23
C LYS A 507 24.41 19.14 -1.07
N GLU A 508 24.91 19.65 0.06
CA GLU A 508 25.16 18.87 1.28
C GLU A 508 23.95 18.84 2.22
N SER A 509 22.85 19.52 1.87
CA SER A 509 21.64 19.55 2.69
C SER A 509 21.01 18.16 2.78
N VAL A 510 20.51 17.84 3.97
CA VAL A 510 19.72 16.63 4.23
C VAL A 510 18.38 16.62 3.48
N PHE A 511 17.93 17.77 2.95
CA PHE A 511 16.66 17.91 2.24
C PHE A 511 16.76 17.76 0.72
N VAL A 512 17.94 17.46 0.15
CA VAL A 512 18.12 17.41 -1.31
C VAL A 512 17.19 16.37 -1.95
N ASP A 513 17.12 15.17 -1.39
CA ASP A 513 16.28 14.09 -1.91
C ASP A 513 14.78 14.38 -1.73
N ASP A 514 14.38 14.92 -0.58
CA ASP A 514 13.03 15.42 -0.32
C ASP A 514 12.61 16.54 -1.30
N ALA A 515 13.51 17.50 -1.56
CA ALA A 515 13.29 18.60 -2.49
C ALA A 515 13.16 18.09 -3.93
N LEU A 516 14.03 17.16 -4.36
CA LEU A 516 13.92 16.49 -5.66
C LEU A 516 12.57 15.76 -5.80
N PHE A 517 12.14 15.04 -4.76
CA PHE A 517 10.90 14.29 -4.79
C PHE A 517 9.68 15.21 -4.92
N ARG A 518 9.65 16.31 -4.15
CA ARG A 518 8.61 17.33 -4.26
C ARG A 518 8.60 18.01 -5.61
N LEU A 519 9.76 18.39 -6.13
CA LEU A 519 9.90 18.96 -7.48
C LEU A 519 9.38 18.00 -8.56
N ALA A 520 9.70 16.71 -8.48
CA ALA A 520 9.23 15.71 -9.42
C ALA A 520 7.69 15.64 -9.45
N PHE A 521 7.05 15.57 -8.29
CA PHE A 521 5.59 15.56 -8.20
C PHE A 521 4.95 16.88 -8.60
N MET A 522 5.58 18.02 -8.29
CA MET A 522 5.09 19.33 -8.71
C MET A 522 5.15 19.48 -10.24
N GLN A 523 6.23 19.04 -10.87
CA GLN A 523 6.34 19.00 -12.33
C GLN A 523 5.28 18.11 -12.95
N LEU A 524 5.02 16.95 -12.35
CA LEU A 524 4.03 16.00 -12.86
C LEU A 524 2.58 16.48 -12.70
N ASN A 525 2.21 16.92 -11.50
CA ASN A 525 0.81 17.16 -11.12
C ASN A 525 0.37 18.60 -11.35
N THR A 526 1.28 19.57 -11.21
CA THR A 526 0.95 21.00 -11.31
C THR A 526 1.34 21.56 -12.66
N PHE A 527 2.57 21.31 -13.12
CA PHE A 527 3.09 21.91 -14.36
C PHE A 527 2.92 21.01 -15.61
N GLY A 528 2.53 19.74 -15.43
CA GLY A 528 2.35 18.79 -16.53
C GLY A 528 3.62 18.41 -17.29
N ASN A 529 4.81 18.72 -16.76
CA ASN A 529 6.08 18.46 -17.41
C ASN A 529 6.62 17.08 -17.01
N THR A 530 6.16 16.05 -17.71
CA THR A 530 6.55 14.65 -17.47
C THR A 530 8.04 14.39 -17.66
N LYS A 531 8.68 15.07 -18.64
CA LYS A 531 10.11 14.94 -18.89
C LYS A 531 10.92 15.45 -17.71
N LYS A 532 10.64 16.66 -17.22
CA LYS A 532 11.34 17.23 -16.07
C LYS A 532 11.06 16.44 -14.78
N ALA A 533 9.83 15.95 -14.61
CA ALA A 533 9.51 15.04 -13.51
C ALA A 533 10.37 13.77 -13.54
N ALA A 534 10.56 13.16 -14.71
CA ALA A 534 11.42 11.99 -14.88
C ALA A 534 12.88 12.30 -14.52
N GLU A 535 13.42 13.45 -14.94
CA GLU A 535 14.79 13.87 -14.59
C GLU A 535 15.00 13.98 -13.07
N TYR A 536 14.01 14.51 -12.32
CA TYR A 536 14.12 14.59 -10.86
C TYR A 536 13.98 13.23 -10.17
N PHE A 537 13.07 12.37 -10.63
CA PHE A 537 13.00 11.00 -10.11
C PHE A 537 14.29 10.22 -10.40
N GLU A 538 14.86 10.40 -11.59
CA GLU A 538 16.15 9.82 -11.97
C GLU A 538 17.27 10.26 -11.04
N ALA A 539 17.35 11.56 -10.73
CA ALA A 539 18.35 12.10 -9.83
C ALA A 539 18.31 11.44 -8.43
N ILE A 540 17.13 11.11 -7.91
CA ILE A 540 16.99 10.37 -6.65
C ILE A 540 17.60 8.96 -6.80
N LEU A 541 17.33 8.26 -7.90
CA LEU A 541 17.78 6.88 -8.09
C LEU A 541 19.31 6.76 -8.22
N PHE A 542 19.95 7.74 -8.86
CA PHE A 542 21.39 7.70 -9.12
C PHE A 542 22.22 8.37 -8.03
N ASN A 543 21.68 9.39 -7.36
CA ASN A 543 22.45 10.19 -6.39
C ASN A 543 22.03 9.97 -4.93
N HIS A 544 20.87 9.35 -4.67
CA HIS A 544 20.29 9.20 -3.32
C HIS A 544 19.69 7.80 -3.13
N ALA A 545 20.52 6.76 -3.27
CA ALA A 545 20.08 5.35 -3.16
C ALA A 545 19.55 4.98 -1.76
N ASP A 546 19.93 5.75 -0.74
CA ASP A 546 19.50 5.63 0.66
C ASP A 546 18.23 6.43 0.99
N SER A 547 17.71 7.22 0.04
CA SER A 547 16.51 8.01 0.23
C SER A 547 15.29 7.15 0.56
N ILE A 548 14.47 7.61 1.50
CA ILE A 548 13.15 7.01 1.80
C ILE A 548 12.22 7.02 0.58
N HIS A 549 12.50 7.90 -0.39
CA HIS A 549 11.70 8.08 -1.61
C HIS A 549 12.13 7.15 -2.75
N PHE A 550 13.25 6.42 -2.62
CA PHE A 550 13.86 5.64 -3.70
C PHE A 550 12.85 4.69 -4.39
N VAL A 551 12.09 3.93 -3.60
CA VAL A 551 11.14 2.93 -4.13
C VAL A 551 10.02 3.59 -4.95
N GLU A 552 9.42 4.67 -4.44
CA GLU A 552 8.35 5.36 -5.17
C GLU A 552 8.91 6.14 -6.36
N ALA A 553 10.10 6.75 -6.24
CA ALA A 553 10.79 7.38 -7.36
C ALA A 553 11.07 6.38 -8.50
N GLN A 554 11.52 5.16 -8.17
CA GLN A 554 11.78 4.11 -9.16
C GLN A 554 10.51 3.73 -9.91
N LYS A 555 9.42 3.52 -9.17
CA LYS A 555 8.11 3.19 -9.73
C LYS A 555 7.58 4.30 -10.63
N MET A 556 7.69 5.55 -10.19
CA MET A 556 7.24 6.72 -10.97
C MET A 556 8.10 6.92 -12.22
N TYR A 557 9.42 6.81 -12.12
CA TYR A 557 10.33 6.90 -13.26
C TYR A 557 10.04 5.84 -14.33
N ARG A 558 9.85 4.57 -13.94
CA ARG A 558 9.43 3.49 -14.86
C ARG A 558 8.09 3.80 -15.54
N LYS A 559 7.12 4.30 -14.77
CA LYS A 559 5.80 4.70 -15.29
C LYS A 559 5.90 5.81 -16.33
N LEU A 560 6.79 6.79 -16.14
CA LEU A 560 6.99 7.90 -17.06
C LEU A 560 7.76 7.48 -18.33
N ARG A 561 8.64 6.48 -18.25
CA ARG A 561 9.35 5.91 -19.41
C ARG A 561 8.49 5.00 -20.28
N GLY A 562 7.40 4.48 -19.74
CA GLY A 562 6.52 3.55 -20.45
C GLY A 562 7.02 2.10 -20.41
N ASP A 563 7.96 1.77 -19.51
CA ASP A 563 8.42 0.40 -19.31
C ASP A 563 7.24 -0.45 -18.80
N THR A 564 6.85 -1.47 -19.56
CA THR A 564 5.93 -2.52 -19.08
C THR A 564 6.61 -3.22 -17.91
N ILE A 565 5.85 -3.51 -16.84
CA ILE A 565 6.35 -4.24 -15.67
C ILE A 565 6.73 -5.66 -16.13
N ASP A 566 7.96 -5.83 -16.60
CA ASP A 566 8.57 -7.14 -16.74
C ASP A 566 8.91 -7.60 -15.33
N ASN A 567 8.01 -8.41 -14.78
CA ASN A 567 8.27 -9.19 -13.57
C ASN A 567 9.20 -10.34 -13.97
N SER A 568 10.51 -10.12 -13.92
CA SER A 568 11.50 -11.18 -13.77
C SER A 568 11.50 -11.72 -12.34
#